data_AF-A0A089IPI0-F1
#
_entry.id   AF-A0A089IPI0-F1
#
_cell.length_a   1.000
_cell.length_b   1.000
_cell.length_c   1.000
_cell.angle_alpha   90.00
_cell.angle_beta   90.00
_cell.angle_gamma   90.00
#
_symmetry.space_group_name_H-M   'P 1'
#
loop_
_entity.id
_entity.type
_entity.pdbx_description
1 polymer ?
#
loop_
_entity_poly.entity_id
_entity_poly.type
_entity_poly.pdbx_seq_one_letter_code
_entity_poly.pdbx_strand_id
1 'polypeptide(L)' 'MSVGQTIEIVYMDRSGKITQRKIEVKGIHDGRIRATCLTTGAPRVFLASSILAWQPAGTRHAVG' A
#
# COMPACT_ATOMS: atom_id res chain seq x y z
N MET A 1 0.70 -9.87 0.62
CA MET A 1 1.20 -8.70 1.35
C MET A 1 1.69 -9.20 2.70
N SER A 2 2.91 -8.85 3.10
CA SER A 2 3.50 -9.23 4.39
C SER A 2 4.23 -8.07 5.06
N VAL A 3 4.49 -8.17 6.37
CA VAL A 3 5.29 -7.20 7.11
C VAL A 3 6.74 -7.21 6.60
N GLY A 4 7.34 -6.02 6.48
CA GLY A 4 8.66 -5.79 5.89
C GLY A 4 8.65 -5.66 4.36
N GLN A 5 7.52 -5.97 3.70
CA GLN A 5 7.41 -5.86 2.26
C GLN A 5 7.14 -4.41 1.83
N THR A 6 7.85 -3.95 0.80
CA THR A 6 7.45 -2.74 0.07
C THR A 6 6.51 -3.11 -1.08
N ILE A 7 5.37 -2.44 -1.16
CA ILE A 7 4.32 -2.70 -2.15
C ILE A 7 3.84 -1.39 -2.77
N GLU A 8 3.23 -1.51 -3.94
CA GLU A 8 2.40 -0.47 -4.55
C GLU A 8 0.93 -0.85 -4.35
N ILE A 9 0.11 0.13 -3.96
CA ILE A 9 -1.33 -0.03 -3.75
C ILE A 9 -2.11 0.98 -4.58
N VAL A 10 -3.28 0.58 -5.05
CA VAL A 10 -4.36 1.47 -5.49
C VAL A 10 -5.29 1.66 -4.29
N TYR A 11 -5.32 2.86 -3.73
CA TYR A 11 -6.06 3.18 -2.50
C TYR A 11 -7.16 4.18 -2.76
N MET A 12 -8.38 3.86 -2.31
CA MET A 12 -9.53 4.76 -2.34
C MET A 12 -9.76 5.35 -0.95
N ASP A 13 -9.73 6.67 -0.83
CA ASP A 13 -10.10 7.33 0.42
C ASP A 13 -11.63 7.44 0.60
N ARG A 14 -12.05 8.05 1.71
CA ARG A 14 -13.46 8.17 2.08
C ARG A 14 -14.27 9.08 1.16
N SER A 15 -13.64 9.99 0.41
CA SER A 15 -14.34 10.81 -0.59
C SER A 15 -14.39 10.14 -1.97
N GLY A 16 -13.90 8.89 -2.08
CA GLY A 16 -13.84 8.16 -3.34
C GLY A 16 -12.61 8.51 -4.18
N LYS A 17 -11.67 9.32 -3.67
CA LYS A 17 -10.47 9.67 -4.44
C LYS A 17 -9.53 8.47 -4.46
N ILE A 18 -9.22 8.02 -5.67
CA ILE A 18 -8.29 6.92 -5.93
C ILE A 18 -6.88 7.48 -6.08
N THR A 19 -5.91 6.86 -5.40
CA THR A 19 -4.49 7.22 -5.46
C THR A 19 -3.63 5.97 -5.58
N GLN A 20 -2.54 6.05 -6.33
CA GLN A 20 -1.48 5.04 -6.27
C GLN A 20 -0.45 5.44 -5.22
N ARG A 21 -0.03 4.49 -4.38
CA ARG A 21 0.91 4.74 -3.29
C ARG A 21 1.92 3.62 -3.18
N LYS A 22 3.18 3.98 -2.98
CA LYS A 22 4.22 3.03 -2.57
C LYS A 22 4.34 3.07 -1.05
N ILE A 23 4.22 1.91 -0.40
CA ILE A 23 4.24 1.81 1.06
C ILE A 23 5.15 0.68 1.50
N GLU A 24 5.79 0.85 2.65
CA GLU A 24 6.48 -0.24 3.35
C GLU A 24 5.61 -0.73 4.50
N VAL A 25 5.20 -2.00 4.46
CA VAL A 25 4.30 -2.58 5.46
C VAL A 25 5.03 -2.81 6.78
N LYS A 26 4.56 -2.15 7.85
CA LYS A 26 5.12 -2.28 9.20
C LYS A 26 4.28 -3.16 10.13
N GLY A 27 3.00 -3.37 9.82
CA GLY A 27 2.13 -4.25 10.58
C GLY A 27 0.76 -4.41 9.93
N ILE A 28 0.14 -5.58 10.11
CA ILE A 28 -1.20 -5.88 9.63
C ILE A 28 -2.00 -6.43 10.81
N HIS A 29 -3.08 -5.75 11.18
CA HIS A 29 -3.93 -6.17 12.29
C HIS A 29 -5.34 -5.60 12.10
N ASP A 30 -6.37 -6.40 12.33
CA ASP A 30 -7.80 -6.00 12.28
C ASP A 30 -8.17 -5.16 11.05
N GLY A 31 -7.79 -5.62 9.87
CA GLY A 31 -8.09 -4.94 8.60
C GLY A 31 -7.36 -3.60 8.43
N ARG A 32 -6.40 -3.26 9.30
CA ARG A 32 -5.56 -2.07 9.21
C ARG A 32 -4.13 -2.44 8.87
N ILE A 33 -3.54 -1.66 7.99
CA ILE A 33 -2.14 -1.78 7.57
C ILE A 33 -1.40 -0.55 8.08
N ARG A 34 -0.54 -0.74 9.09
CA ARG A 34 0.43 0.28 9.51
C ARG A 34 1.58 0.24 8.51
N ALA A 35 1.92 1.37 7.92
CA ALA A 35 2.95 1.45 6.91
C ALA A 35 3.66 2.80 6.92
N THR A 36 4.89 2.84 6.40
CA THR A 36 5.50 4.11 5.98
C THR A 36 5.04 4.39 4.55
N CYS A 37 4.37 5.52 4.33
CA CYS A 37 4.02 5.95 2.97
C CYS A 37 5.26 6.58 2.34
N LEU A 38 5.90 5.87 1.39
CA LEU A 38 7.15 6.31 0.77
C LEU A 38 6.97 7.52 -0.14
N THR A 39 5.75 7.77 -0.63
CA THR A 39 5.41 9.00 -1.36
C THR A 39 5.55 10.25 -0.50
N THR A 40 5.27 10.17 0.81
CA THR A 40 5.34 11.33 1.73
C THR A 40 6.40 11.20 2.82
N GLY A 41 7.12 10.08 2.88
CA GLY A 41 8.08 9.75 3.95
C GLY A 41 7.47 9.55 5.35
N ALA A 42 6.14 9.49 5.48
CA ALA A 42 5.45 9.58 6.77
C ALA A 42 4.73 8.27 7.15
N PRO A 43 4.68 7.89 8.45
CA PRO A 43 3.85 6.80 8.94
C PRO A 43 2.36 7.06 8.68
N ARG A 44 1.64 6.05 8.17
CA ARG A 44 0.19 6.10 7.92
C ARG A 44 -0.46 4.75 8.19
N VAL A 45 -1.75 4.80 8.52
CA VAL A 45 -2.60 3.60 8.62
C VAL A 45 -3.54 3.59 7.41
N PHE A 46 -3.54 2.47 6.67
CA PHE A 46 -4.43 2.23 5.55
C PHE A 46 -5.47 1.17 5.94
N LEU A 47 -6.70 1.34 5.47
CA LEU A 47 -7.72 0.30 5.60
C LEU A 47 -7.52 -0.72 4.47
N ALA A 48 -7.40 -2.00 4.82
CA ALA A 48 -7.25 -3.08 3.86
C ALA A 48 -8.46 -3.16 2.91
N SER A 49 -9.66 -2.90 3.43
CA SER A 49 -10.90 -2.83 2.65
C SER A 49 -10.95 -1.67 1.65
N SER A 50 -10.05 -0.69 1.77
CA SER A 50 -9.95 0.47 0.88
C SER A 50 -8.83 0.32 -0.16
N ILE A 51 -8.12 -0.80 -0.16
CA ILE A 51 -7.14 -1.15 -1.18
C ILE A 51 -7.87 -1.89 -2.31
N LEU A 52 -7.93 -1.28 -3.48
CA LEU A 52 -8.61 -1.84 -4.66
C LEU A 52 -7.73 -2.86 -5.40
N ALA A 53 -6.42 -2.65 -5.39
CA ALA A 53 -5.42 -3.53 -5.98
C ALA A 53 -4.05 -3.29 -5.32
N TRP A 54 -3.14 -4.27 -5.37
CA TRP A 54 -1.76 -4.09 -4.92
C TRP A 54 -0.79 -5.05 -5.63
N GLN A 55 0.50 -4.69 -5.65
CA GLN A 55 1.58 -5.53 -6.15
C GLN A 55 2.88 -5.32 -5.34
N PRO A 56 3.83 -6.28 -5.32
CA PRO A 56 5.18 -6.05 -4.81
C PRO A 56 5.87 -4.90 -5.54
N ALA A 57 6.50 -3.98 -4.81
CA ALA A 57 7.28 -2.93 -5.44
C ALA A 57 8.64 -3.51 -5.86
N GLY A 58 8.88 -3.65 -7.16
CA GLY A 58 10.15 -4.16 -7.70
C GLY A 58 10.05 -5.40 -8.57
N THR A 59 8.87 -6.02 -8.70
CA THR A 59 8.60 -6.94 -9.81
C THR A 59 8.45 -6.13 -11.08
N ARG A 60 9.57 -5.80 -11.72
CA ARG A 60 9.56 -5.54 -13.16
C ARG A 60 9.13 -6.85 -13.82
N HIS A 61 7.85 -6.95 -14.17
CA HIS A 61 7.49 -7.83 -15.27
C HIS A 61 8.14 -7.19 -16.50
N ALA A 62 9.35 -7.66 -16.83
CA ALA A 62 9.84 -7.51 -18.18
C ALA A 62 8.83 -8.25 -19.05
N VAL A 63 7.93 -7.49 -19.67
CA VAL A 63 7.16 -7.99 -20.80
C VAL A 63 8.17 -8.07 -21.93
N GLY A 64 8.73 -9.25 -22.12
CA GLY A 64 9.37 -9.65 -23.36
C GLY A 64 8.31 -10.04 -24.39
#